data_AF-A0A967NI40-F1
#
_entry.id   AF-A0A967NI40-F1
#
_cell.length_a   1.000
_cell.length_b   1.000
_cell.length_c   1.000
_cell.angle_alpha   90.00
_cell.angle_beta   90.00
_cell.angle_gamma   90.00
#
_symmetry.space_group_name_H-M   'P 1'
#
loop_
_entity.id
_entity.type
_entity.pdbx_description
1 polymer ?
#
loop_
_entity_poly.entity_id
_entity_poly.type
_entity_poly.pdbx_seq_one_letter_code
_entity_poly.pdbx_strand_id
1 'polypeptide(L)'
;EQLVPFHDCDPLGIVWHGHYYKYLEIARTDLFHRHRLDVADFRALGFGLLMIETRCRYAFPMRFGERLSVVARFKEIEQRLLVTYEIQNLTHD
;
A
#
# COMPACT_ATOMS: atom_id res chain seq x y z
N GLU A 1 0.64 -4.76 -10.67
CA GLU A 1 1.91 -4.15 -11.12
C GLU A 1 1.64 -2.74 -11.61
N GLN A 2 2.55 -1.80 -11.38
CA GLN A 2 2.44 -0.43 -11.88
C GLN A 2 3.82 0.21 -12.10
N LEU A 3 3.86 1.30 -12.86
CA LEU A 3 5.06 2.12 -13.04
C LEU A 3 5.09 3.22 -11.98
N VAL A 4 6.29 3.60 -11.54
CA VAL A 4 6.49 4.81 -10.72
C VAL A 4 6.20 6.05 -11.57
N PRO A 5 5.17 6.85 -11.25
CA PRO A 5 4.88 8.06 -11.98
C PRO A 5 5.84 9.19 -11.61
N PHE A 6 6.04 10.15 -12.52
CA PHE A 6 6.98 11.26 -12.32
C PHE A 6 6.64 12.09 -11.07
N HIS A 7 5.35 12.33 -10.81
CA HIS A 7 4.88 13.12 -9.68
C HIS A 7 5.08 12.45 -8.32
N ASP A 8 5.47 11.16 -8.28
CA ASP A 8 5.79 10.50 -7.02
C ASP A 8 7.26 10.69 -6.61
N CYS A 9 8.12 11.17 -7.51
CA CYS A 9 9.52 11.43 -7.25
C CYS A 9 9.77 12.83 -6.64
N ASP A 10 10.76 12.92 -5.75
CA ASP A 10 11.24 14.17 -5.17
C ASP A 10 12.56 14.64 -5.83
N PRO A 11 13.14 15.79 -5.42
CA PRO A 11 14.39 16.31 -5.99
C PRO A 11 15.61 15.38 -5.85
N LEU A 12 15.55 14.31 -5.05
CA LEU A 12 16.60 13.29 -4.99
C LEU A 12 16.51 12.29 -6.16
N GLY A 13 15.48 12.40 -7.02
CA GLY A 13 15.27 11.53 -8.17
C GLY A 13 14.72 10.15 -7.81
N ILE A 14 14.18 10.01 -6.60
CA ILE A 14 13.58 8.77 -6.08
C ILE A 14 12.17 9.05 -5.58
N VAL A 15 11.35 8.01 -5.40
CA VAL A 15 10.02 8.15 -4.80
C VAL A 15 10.13 8.77 -3.42
N TRP A 16 9.41 9.87 -3.21
CA TRP A 16 9.30 10.50 -1.89
C TRP A 16 8.70 9.51 -0.89
N HIS A 17 9.31 9.39 0.29
CA HIS A 17 8.97 8.34 1.26
C HIS A 17 7.47 8.26 1.61
N GLY A 18 6.76 9.38 1.74
CA GLY A 18 5.32 9.33 2.06
C GLY A 18 4.42 8.91 0.89
N HIS A 19 4.90 8.91 -0.35
CA HIS A 19 4.13 8.42 -1.50
C HIS A 19 4.01 6.89 -1.54
N TYR A 20 4.86 6.16 -0.82
CA TYR A 20 4.74 4.70 -0.74
C TYR A 20 3.40 4.27 -0.16
N TYR A 21 2.79 5.06 0.74
CA TYR A 21 1.47 4.77 1.28
C TYR A 21 0.35 4.76 0.24
N LYS A 22 0.51 5.48 -0.88
CA LYS A 22 -0.42 5.40 -2.02
C LYS A 22 -0.41 3.99 -2.62
N TYR A 23 0.78 3.43 -2.83
CA TYR A 23 0.95 2.08 -3.37
C TYR A 23 0.43 1.01 -2.39
N LEU A 24 0.68 1.20 -1.09
CA LEU A 24 0.16 0.32 -0.04
C LEU A 24 -1.36 0.34 0.00
N GLU A 25 -1.97 1.52 -0.11
CA GLU A 25 -3.42 1.67 -0.15
C GLU A 25 -4.05 0.98 -1.35
N ILE A 26 -3.47 1.12 -2.55
CA ILE A 26 -3.98 0.42 -3.75
C ILE A 26 -4.05 -1.09 -3.51
N ALA A 27 -2.98 -1.68 -2.97
CA ALA A 27 -2.93 -3.10 -2.65
C ALA A 27 -3.88 -3.50 -1.50
N ARG A 28 -4.00 -2.67 -0.46
CA ARG A 28 -4.93 -2.89 0.66
C ARG A 28 -6.38 -2.88 0.18
N THR A 29 -6.74 -1.92 -0.67
CA THR A 29 -8.10 -1.78 -1.19
C THR A 29 -8.48 -2.96 -2.07
N ASP A 30 -7.57 -3.44 -2.93
CA ASP A 30 -7.77 -4.68 -3.70
C ASP A 30 -7.92 -5.91 -2.80
N LEU A 31 -7.10 -6.04 -1.75
CA LEU A 31 -7.29 -7.08 -0.72
C LEU A 31 -8.67 -6.99 -0.06
N PHE A 32 -9.10 -5.80 0.34
CA PHE A 32 -10.36 -5.60 1.06
C PHE A 32 -11.57 -5.89 0.17
N HIS A 33 -11.56 -5.45 -1.09
CA HIS A 33 -12.62 -5.74 -2.05
C HIS A 33 -12.83 -7.26 -2.23
N ARG A 34 -11.76 -8.05 -2.30
CA ARG A 34 -11.86 -9.52 -2.44
C ARG A 34 -12.54 -10.20 -1.26
N HIS A 35 -12.55 -9.55 -0.10
CA HIS A 35 -13.09 -10.10 1.14
C HIS A 35 -14.35 -9.39 1.65
N ARG A 36 -14.91 -8.43 0.90
CA ARG A 36 -16.06 -7.60 1.32
C ARG A 36 -15.79 -6.87 2.65
N LEU A 37 -14.60 -6.27 2.72
CA LEU A 37 -14.12 -5.50 3.87
C LEU A 37 -13.83 -4.05 3.48
N ASP A 38 -14.47 -3.53 2.43
CA ASP A 38 -14.25 -2.16 2.00
C ASP A 38 -14.97 -1.15 2.91
N VAL A 39 -14.77 0.14 2.61
CA VAL A 39 -15.36 1.23 3.40
C VAL A 39 -16.90 1.18 3.38
N ALA A 40 -17.50 0.81 2.26
CA ALA A 40 -18.95 0.70 2.13
C ALA A 40 -19.50 -0.50 2.90
N ASP A 41 -18.80 -1.63 2.89
CA ASP A 41 -19.14 -2.83 3.67
C ASP A 41 -19.17 -2.52 5.18
N PHE A 42 -18.10 -1.91 5.71
CA PHE A 42 -18.05 -1.51 7.12
C PHE A 42 -19.11 -0.46 7.46
N ARG A 43 -19.34 0.50 6.56
CA ARG A 43 -20.36 1.53 6.76
C ARG A 43 -21.76 0.94 6.81
N ALA A 44 -22.07 -0.05 5.98
CA ALA A 44 -23.35 -0.75 5.99
C ALA A 44 -23.60 -1.49 7.32
N LEU A 45 -22.54 -1.90 8.01
CA LEU A 45 -22.58 -2.51 9.34
C LEU A 45 -22.60 -1.48 10.49
N GLY A 46 -22.57 -0.18 10.19
CA GLY A 46 -22.55 0.89 11.19
C GLY A 46 -21.18 1.18 11.79
N PHE A 47 -20.10 0.68 11.18
CA PHE A 47 -18.72 0.87 11.63
C PHE A 47 -17.93 1.83 10.74
N GLY A 48 -16.91 2.46 11.32
CA GLY A 48 -15.91 3.24 10.61
C GLY A 48 -14.57 2.48 10.57
N LEU A 49 -13.90 2.50 9.41
CA LEU A 49 -12.56 1.96 9.28
C LEU A 49 -11.54 3.07 9.54
N LEU A 50 -10.80 2.96 10.64
CA LEU A 50 -9.80 3.95 11.05
C LEU A 50 -8.40 3.35 10.98
N MET A 51 -7.47 4.09 10.38
CA MET A 51 -6.05 3.76 10.44
C MET A 51 -5.48 4.28 11.77
N ILE A 52 -5.00 3.37 12.63
CA ILE A 52 -4.48 3.70 13.96
C ILE A 52 -2.95 3.68 14.06
N GLU A 53 -2.29 2.91 13.20
CA GLU A 53 -0.83 2.75 13.19
C GLU A 53 -0.34 2.39 11.79
N THR A 54 0.83 2.92 11.40
CA THR A 54 1.52 2.54 10.17
C THR A 54 3.01 2.38 10.41
N ARG A 55 3.61 1.38 9.76
CA ARG A 55 5.06 1.20 9.71
C ARG A 55 5.50 0.90 8.29
N CYS A 56 6.45 1.67 7.77
CA CYS A 56 7.08 1.42 6.48
C CYS A 56 8.60 1.45 6.65
N ARG A 57 9.28 0.42 6.14
CA ARG A 57 10.75 0.36 6.08
C ARG A 57 11.17 0.52 4.63
N TYR A 58 11.95 1.55 4.34
CA TYR A 58 12.46 1.85 3.01
C TYR A 58 13.85 1.20 2.86
N ALA A 59 13.90 0.02 2.23
CA ALA A 59 15.16 -0.73 2.09
C ALA A 59 15.98 -0.31 0.86
N PHE A 60 15.31 0.05 -0.24
CA PHE A 60 15.93 0.45 -1.50
C PHE A 60 15.05 1.50 -2.20
N PRO A 61 15.64 2.53 -2.84
CA PRO A 61 14.87 3.57 -3.52
C PRO A 61 14.30 3.12 -4.86
N MET A 62 13.05 3.50 -5.14
CA MET A 62 12.43 3.40 -6.46
C MET A 62 12.63 4.69 -7.26
N ARG A 63 12.78 4.61 -8.59
CA ARG A 63 12.95 5.76 -9.50
C ARG A 63 11.82 5.86 -10.51
N PHE A 64 11.67 7.04 -11.12
CA PHE A 64 10.71 7.28 -12.20
C PHE A 64 10.83 6.23 -13.30
N GLY A 65 9.69 5.67 -13.72
CA GLY A 65 9.61 4.68 -14.79
C GLY A 65 9.97 3.25 -14.39
N GLU A 66 10.46 3.01 -13.18
CA GLU A 66 10.66 1.65 -12.68
C GLU A 66 9.31 0.95 -12.43
N ARG A 67 9.26 -0.35 -12.70
CA ARG A 67 8.12 -1.22 -12.40
C ARG A 67 8.14 -1.64 -10.95
N LEU A 68 6.99 -1.61 -10.30
CA LEU A 68 6.81 -2.07 -8.93
C LEU A 68 5.60 -3.00 -8.80
N SER A 69 5.73 -3.95 -7.87
CA SER A 69 4.63 -4.77 -7.37
C SER A 69 4.45 -4.51 -5.88
N VAL A 70 3.20 -4.51 -5.44
CA VAL A 70 2.86 -4.44 -4.01
C VAL A 70 1.94 -5.61 -3.69
N VAL A 71 2.31 -6.39 -2.68
CA VAL A 71 1.49 -7.48 -2.16
C VAL A 71 1.03 -7.13 -0.75
N ALA A 72 -0.28 -7.06 -0.56
CA ALA A 72 -0.92 -6.88 0.75
C ALA A 72 -1.46 -8.23 1.25
N ARG A 73 -1.30 -8.52 2.55
CA ARG A 73 -1.82 -9.74 3.19
C ARG A 73 -2.39 -9.43 4.56
N PHE A 74 -3.48 -10.10 4.93
CA PHE A 74 -3.92 -10.12 6.33
C PHE A 74 -2.91 -10.91 7.16
N LYS A 75 -2.46 -10.33 8.27
CA LYS A 75 -1.57 -10.99 9.23
C LYS A 75 -2.31 -11.37 10.51
N GLU A 76 -3.12 -10.46 11.05
CA GLU A 76 -3.92 -10.67 12.27
C GLU A 76 -5.31 -10.05 12.07
N ILE A 77 -6.33 -10.72 12.59
CA ILE A 77 -7.73 -10.28 12.56
C ILE A 77 -8.30 -10.51 13.97
N GLU A 78 -8.23 -9.48 14.81
CA GLU A 78 -8.82 -9.48 16.15
C GLU A 78 -9.70 -8.22 16.33
N GLN A 79 -9.49 -7.42 17.37
CA GLN A 79 -10.11 -6.09 17.51
C GLN A 79 -9.53 -5.04 16.53
N ARG A 80 -8.52 -5.44 15.75
CA ARG A 80 -7.92 -4.66 14.66
C ARG A 80 -7.59 -5.58 13.48
N LEU A 81 -7.55 -5.00 12.28
CA LEU A 81 -7.02 -5.65 11.10
C LEU A 81 -5.54 -5.27 10.94
N LEU A 82 -4.65 -6.24 11.04
CA LEU A 82 -3.24 -6.03 10.70
C LEU A 82 -2.99 -6.49 9.26
N VAL A 83 -2.57 -5.54 8.42
CA VAL A 83 -2.17 -5.81 7.04
C VAL A 83 -0.66 -5.64 6.91
N THR A 84 0.01 -6.65 6.36
CA THR A 84 1.42 -6.56 5.98
C THR A 84 1.56 -6.30 4.50
N TYR A 85 2.63 -5.62 4.14
CA TYR A 85 2.91 -5.21 2.77
C TYR A 85 4.33 -5.58 2.39
N GLU A 86 4.48 -5.99 1.13
CA GLU A 86 5.76 -6.21 0.48
C GLU A 86 5.78 -5.45 -0.83
N ILE A 87 6.81 -4.61 -1.01
CA ILE A 87 7.03 -3.86 -2.25
C ILE A 87 8.27 -4.42 -2.91
N GLN A 88 8.14 -4.80 -4.19
CA GLN A 88 9.23 -5.34 -5.01
C GLN A 88 9.46 -4.44 -6.21
N ASN A 89 10.73 -4.18 -6.52
CA ASN A 89 11.13 -3.47 -7.73
C ASN A 89 11.35 -4.49 -8.85
N LEU A 90 10.41 -4.57 -9.79
CA LEU A 90 10.45 -5.54 -10.88
C LEU A 90 11.39 -5.13 -12.03
N THR A 91 12.10 -4.01 -11.90
CA THR A 91 13.02 -3.50 -12.93
C THR A 91 14.42 -4.09 -12.76
N HIS A 92 14.80 -4.42 -11.52
CA HIS A 92 16.12 -4.94 -11.16
C HIS A 92 16.07 -6.40 -10.69
N ASP A 93 14.97 -7.11 -11.01
CA ASP A 93 14.80 -8.55 -10.78
C ASP A 93 15.70 -9.40 -11.70
#